data_AF-A0A9D8GHJ7-F1
#
_entry.id   AF-A0A9D8GHJ7-F1
#
_cell.length_a   1.000
_cell.length_b   1.000
_cell.length_c   1.000
_cell.angle_alpha   90.00
_cell.angle_beta   90.00
_cell.angle_gamma   90.00
#
_symmetry.space_group_name_H-M   'P 1'
#
loop_
_entity.id
_entity.type
_entity.pdbx_description
1 polymer ?
#
loop_
_entity_poly.entity_id
_entity_poly.type
_entity_poly.pdbx_seq_one_letter_code
_entity_poly.pdbx_strand_id
1 'polypeptide(L)'
;MRSFRLVSLVVIALGVMAVGAIAPLWYGAARALEAGIRTWAETPRDAVSIEIGRVAVSGFPFALDATITSFAIASADLGARYYAEHVRVSRGLMDRDATFEMVAPQQITLASGTAFDIDADRFAGTVRTPQDGSPARGFTLSAAGVRVRWQGLALASAQRLSVQELAPDGSSAIPTSSRAELRIVGLNVPAQRRGPFGDTLAELSANLELEGALESSTLGRSIPAWQRAGGRLYVSDAVVRWGTLDAGRIGGALRLDTMLRPTGRLSITFRDPARTFEALAAADWVDPKTRTELMNGVGYDPNRVAVLPYCLSFLDGWIVLDDIEQDQTAPIRLWRVPSLVSRRAVEDR
;
A
#
# COMPACT_ATOMS: atom_id res chain seq x y z
N MET A 1 35.96 46.28 -32.19
CA MET A 1 36.71 45.48 -31.18
C MET A 1 36.52 45.91 -29.72
N ARG A 2 36.41 47.20 -29.37
CA ARG A 2 36.18 47.65 -27.97
C ARG A 2 34.81 47.25 -27.40
N SER A 3 33.73 47.31 -28.19
CA SER A 3 32.37 46.93 -27.78
C SER A 3 32.22 45.46 -27.39
N PHE A 4 32.91 44.56 -28.10
CA PHE A 4 32.89 43.12 -27.82
C PHE A 4 33.49 42.78 -26.44
N ARG A 5 34.59 43.44 -26.06
CA ARG A 5 35.22 43.24 -24.75
C ARG A 5 34.35 43.71 -23.59
N LEU A 6 33.62 44.82 -23.76
CA LEU A 6 32.73 45.34 -22.73
C LEU A 6 31.52 44.42 -22.52
N VAL A 7 30.93 43.92 -23.60
CA VAL A 7 29.84 42.92 -23.53
C VAL A 7 30.31 41.64 -22.85
N SER A 8 31.48 41.10 -23.20
CA SER A 8 32.03 39.91 -22.54
C SER A 8 32.27 40.11 -21.05
N LEU A 9 32.81 41.27 -20.64
CA LEU A 9 33.03 41.57 -19.22
C LEU A 9 31.72 41.70 -18.43
N VAL A 10 30.69 42.32 -19.02
CA VAL A 10 29.36 42.43 -18.38
C VAL A 10 28.71 41.06 -18.25
N VAL A 11 28.79 40.20 -19.27
CA VAL A 11 28.26 38.83 -19.21
C VAL A 11 29.00 37.99 -18.16
N ILE A 12 30.34 38.09 -18.08
CA ILE A 12 31.13 37.40 -17.06
C ILE A 12 30.75 37.91 -15.66
N ALA A 13 30.67 39.23 -15.46
CA ALA A 13 30.29 39.81 -14.17
C ALA A 13 28.87 39.39 -13.74
N LEU A 14 27.91 39.40 -14.67
CA LEU A 14 26.55 38.89 -14.42
C LEU A 14 26.55 37.40 -14.11
N GLY A 15 27.35 36.59 -14.81
CA GLY A 15 27.50 35.16 -14.54
C GLY A 15 28.06 34.90 -13.14
N VAL A 16 29.10 35.64 -12.73
CA VAL A 16 29.68 35.55 -11.38
C VAL A 16 28.69 35.98 -10.31
N MET A 17 27.93 37.06 -10.54
CA MET A 17 26.89 37.50 -9.60
C MET A 17 25.73 36.49 -9.50
N ALA A 18 25.29 35.90 -10.62
CA ALA A 18 24.25 34.88 -10.63
C ALA A 18 24.68 33.62 -9.87
N VAL A 19 25.93 33.17 -10.07
CA VAL A 19 26.52 32.04 -9.32
C VAL A 19 26.72 32.41 -7.84
N GLY A 20 27.11 33.65 -7.54
CA GLY A 20 27.24 34.15 -6.18
C GLY A 20 25.91 34.22 -5.42
N ALA A 21 24.81 34.52 -6.12
CA ALA A 21 23.47 34.58 -5.54
C ALA A 21 22.83 33.20 -5.33
N ILE A 22 23.12 32.22 -6.20
CA ILE A 22 22.50 30.89 -6.10
C ILE A 22 23.09 30.06 -4.94
N ALA A 23 24.36 30.25 -4.61
CA ALA A 23 25.04 29.56 -3.51
C ALA A 23 24.37 29.71 -2.13
N PRO A 24 24.14 30.93 -1.61
CA PRO A 24 23.48 31.10 -0.32
C PRO A 24 22.03 30.59 -0.33
N LEU A 25 21.32 30.74 -1.45
CA LEU A 25 19.96 30.23 -1.60
C LEU A 25 19.92 28.70 -1.54
N TRP A 26 20.81 28.02 -2.28
CA TRP A 26 20.92 26.57 -2.26
C TRP A 26 21.33 26.06 -0.87
N TYR A 27 22.30 26.69 -0.22
CA TYR A 27 22.76 26.29 1.11
C TYR A 27 21.67 26.47 2.18
N GLY A 28 20.89 27.55 2.10
CA GLY A 28 19.71 27.74 2.93
C GLY A 28 18.66 26.63 2.72
N ALA A 29 18.37 26.30 1.47
CA ALA A 29 17.43 25.23 1.13
C ALA A 29 17.92 23.84 1.58
N ALA A 30 19.22 23.55 1.44
CA ALA A 30 19.84 22.31 1.90
C ALA A 30 19.74 22.13 3.42
N ARG A 31 20.03 23.20 4.19
CA ARG A 31 19.86 23.18 5.65
C ARG A 31 18.40 23.05 6.07
N ALA A 32 17.49 23.71 5.37
CA ALA A 32 16.05 23.59 5.64
C ALA A 32 15.55 22.17 5.38
N LEU A 33 16.01 21.52 4.30
CA LEU A 33 15.69 20.13 4.01
C LEU A 33 16.25 19.17 5.07
N GLU A 34 17.53 19.32 5.44
CA GLU A 34 18.14 18.51 6.50
C GLU A 34 17.39 18.65 7.83
N ALA A 35 17.13 19.89 8.26
CA ALA A 35 16.39 20.17 9.49
C ALA A 35 14.97 19.59 9.42
N GLY A 36 14.27 19.75 8.29
CA GLY A 36 12.93 19.21 8.09
C GLY A 36 12.87 17.69 8.22
N ILE A 37 13.84 16.97 7.64
CA ILE A 37 13.93 15.50 7.76
C ILE A 37 14.16 15.09 9.22
N ARG A 38 15.06 15.78 9.95
CA ARG A 38 15.33 15.50 11.37
C ARG A 38 14.13 15.78 12.25
N THR A 39 13.53 16.97 12.12
CA THR A 39 12.32 17.34 12.87
C THR A 39 11.18 16.38 12.59
N TRP A 40 10.97 15.96 11.34
CA TRP A 40 9.95 14.96 11.02
C TRP A 40 10.20 13.61 11.69
N ALA A 41 11.46 13.14 11.75
CA ALA A 41 11.81 11.90 12.43
C ALA A 41 11.65 12.00 13.96
N GLU A 42 12.04 13.13 14.55
CA GLU A 42 11.99 13.40 15.99
C GLU A 42 10.58 13.72 16.49
N THR A 43 9.65 14.09 15.61
CA THR A 43 8.25 14.39 15.98
C THR A 43 7.62 13.17 16.65
N PRO A 44 7.24 13.25 17.95
CA PRO A 44 6.68 12.11 18.67
C PRO A 44 5.40 11.62 18.01
N ARG A 45 5.27 10.30 17.89
CA ARG A 45 4.07 9.61 17.42
C ARG A 45 3.79 8.47 18.38
N ASP A 46 2.55 8.34 18.82
CA ASP A 46 2.13 7.47 19.92
C ASP A 46 2.66 6.01 19.89
N ALA A 47 2.81 5.41 18.71
CA ALA A 47 3.18 4.01 18.54
C ALA A 47 4.09 3.79 17.32
N VAL A 48 4.71 4.86 16.81
CA VAL A 48 5.66 4.80 15.70
C VAL A 48 6.92 5.54 16.12
N SER A 49 8.04 4.82 16.22
CA SER A 49 9.35 5.44 16.34
C SER A 49 10.03 5.46 14.98
N ILE A 50 10.64 6.60 14.65
CA ILE A 50 11.42 6.78 13.44
C ILE A 50 12.84 7.08 13.89
N GLU A 51 13.78 6.24 13.47
CA GLU A 51 15.20 6.42 13.71
C GLU A 51 15.87 6.67 12.37
N ILE A 52 16.61 7.78 12.27
CA ILE A 52 17.36 8.13 11.08
C ILE A 52 18.83 8.30 11.42
N GLY A 53 19.69 7.88 10.50
CA GLY A 53 21.13 8.07 10.57
C GLY A 53 21.54 9.49 10.21
N ARG A 54 22.77 9.61 9.72
CA ARG A 54 23.28 10.87 9.21
C ARG A 54 22.52 11.26 7.94
N VAL A 55 22.12 12.52 7.85
CA VAL A 55 21.58 13.13 6.64
C VAL A 55 22.69 13.95 5.98
N ALA A 56 22.93 13.73 4.69
CA ALA A 56 23.87 14.51 3.89
C ALA A 56 23.17 15.04 2.65
N VAL A 57 23.19 16.36 2.43
CA VAL A 57 22.52 17.01 1.29
C VAL A 57 23.53 17.42 0.23
N SER A 58 23.22 17.11 -1.03
CA SER A 58 24.05 17.36 -2.22
C SER A 58 23.18 17.82 -3.42
N GLY A 59 23.74 18.00 -4.60
CA GLY A 59 22.98 18.37 -5.82
C GLY A 59 23.08 19.84 -6.27
N PHE A 60 24.03 20.62 -5.73
CA PHE A 60 24.25 22.01 -6.15
C PHE A 60 24.47 22.14 -7.67
N PRO A 61 23.92 23.18 -8.33
CA PRO A 61 23.11 24.26 -7.77
C PRO A 61 21.59 24.10 -7.90
N PHE A 62 21.11 23.07 -8.60
CA PHE A 62 19.71 23.00 -9.05
C PHE A 62 18.89 21.88 -8.40
N ALA A 63 19.53 20.99 -7.64
CA ALA A 63 18.88 19.86 -6.97
C ALA A 63 19.24 19.81 -5.48
N LEU A 64 18.36 19.19 -4.71
CA LEU A 64 18.53 18.87 -3.31
C LEU A 64 18.40 17.36 -3.16
N ASP A 65 19.54 16.69 -3.10
CA ASP A 65 19.68 15.25 -2.96
C ASP A 65 20.15 14.93 -1.54
N ALA A 66 19.21 14.58 -0.67
CA ALA A 66 19.50 14.12 0.69
C ALA A 66 19.72 12.61 0.71
N THR A 67 20.84 12.17 1.26
CA THR A 67 21.12 10.75 1.54
C THR A 67 21.07 10.52 3.04
N ILE A 68 20.26 9.55 3.47
CA ILE A 68 20.11 9.10 4.84
C ILE A 68 20.86 7.77 4.98
N THR A 69 21.83 7.67 5.89
CA THR A 69 22.73 6.51 6.04
C THR A 69 22.14 5.33 6.80
N SER A 70 20.97 5.51 7.40
CA SER A 70 20.16 4.44 7.98
C SER A 70 18.76 4.97 8.22
N PHE A 71 17.76 4.13 8.00
CA PHE A 71 16.37 4.47 8.24
C PHE A 71 15.68 3.29 8.90
N ALA A 72 15.08 3.51 10.05
CA ALA A 72 14.26 2.51 10.69
C ALA A 72 12.92 3.11 11.13
N ILE A 73 11.85 2.37 10.89
CA ILE A 73 10.52 2.64 11.41
C ILE A 73 10.11 1.45 12.24
N ALA A 74 9.80 1.65 13.51
CA ALA A 74 9.19 0.65 14.35
C ALA A 74 7.76 1.06 14.70
N SER A 75 6.82 0.15 14.50
CA SER A 75 5.43 0.29 14.94
C SER A 75 5.17 -0.69 16.08
N ALA A 76 4.94 -0.14 17.28
CA ALA A 76 4.57 -0.93 18.45
C ALA A 76 3.20 -1.61 18.26
N ASP A 77 2.31 -0.97 17.49
CA ASP A 77 0.98 -1.50 17.18
C ASP A 77 1.04 -2.72 16.27
N LEU A 78 1.81 -2.63 15.18
CA LEU A 78 1.98 -3.74 14.26
C LEU A 78 2.94 -4.81 14.80
N GLY A 79 3.69 -4.50 15.86
CA GLY A 79 4.78 -5.34 16.33
C GLY A 79 5.76 -5.58 15.19
N ALA A 80 6.14 -4.54 14.46
CA ALA A 80 6.99 -4.66 13.29
C ALA A 80 7.97 -3.50 13.21
N ARG A 81 9.21 -3.79 12.81
CA ARG A 81 10.27 -2.82 12.55
C ARG A 81 10.77 -3.00 11.12
N TYR A 82 10.63 -1.96 10.32
CA TYR A 82 11.26 -1.85 9.02
C TYR A 82 12.62 -1.17 9.15
N TYR A 83 13.60 -1.65 8.40
CA TYR A 83 14.94 -1.08 8.29
C TYR A 83 15.35 -1.00 6.82
N ALA A 84 15.99 0.11 6.46
CA ALA A 84 16.70 0.29 5.19
C ALA A 84 18.05 0.94 5.46
N GLU A 85 19.10 0.45 4.79
CA GLU A 85 20.45 1.00 4.96
C GLU A 85 20.55 2.40 4.37
N HIS A 86 20.03 2.62 3.17
CA HIS A 86 20.12 3.92 2.51
C HIS A 86 18.77 4.38 1.98
N VAL A 87 18.44 5.63 2.28
CA VAL A 87 17.29 6.32 1.67
C VAL A 87 17.80 7.58 1.00
N ARG A 88 17.56 7.69 -0.31
CA ARG A 88 17.83 8.90 -1.08
C ARG A 88 16.53 9.66 -1.25
N VAL A 89 16.51 10.93 -0.90
CA VAL A 89 15.41 11.85 -1.16
C VAL A 89 15.92 12.91 -2.12
N SER A 90 15.28 13.05 -3.28
CA SER A 90 15.70 13.97 -4.34
C SER A 90 14.58 14.92 -4.70
N ARG A 91 14.90 16.21 -4.80
CA ARG A 91 13.95 17.28 -5.14
C ARG A 91 14.67 18.39 -5.92
N GLY A 92 14.13 18.83 -7.06
CA GLY A 92 14.63 20.04 -7.72
C GLY A 92 14.38 21.28 -6.87
N LEU A 93 15.27 22.28 -6.96
CA LEU A 93 15.19 23.49 -6.13
C LEU A 93 13.85 24.24 -6.28
N MET A 94 13.23 24.13 -7.46
CA MET A 94 11.91 24.72 -7.79
C MET A 94 10.79 23.69 -7.81
N ASP A 95 11.11 22.40 -7.66
CA ASP A 95 10.11 21.34 -7.66
C ASP A 95 9.34 21.35 -6.34
N ARG A 96 8.07 20.97 -6.41
CA ARG A 96 7.21 20.84 -5.23
C ARG A 96 7.26 19.44 -4.64
N ASP A 97 7.38 18.46 -5.50
CA ASP A 97 7.34 17.06 -5.15
C ASP A 97 8.74 16.59 -4.79
N ALA A 98 8.83 15.81 -3.71
CA ALA A 98 10.05 15.09 -3.39
C ALA A 98 9.89 13.65 -3.86
N THR A 99 10.92 13.14 -4.51
CA THR A 99 11.04 11.71 -4.80
C THR A 99 11.89 11.06 -3.72
N PHE A 100 11.60 9.81 -3.38
CA PHE A 100 12.48 9.02 -2.53
C PHE A 100 12.77 7.67 -3.17
N GLU A 101 13.93 7.12 -2.86
CA GLU A 101 14.37 5.80 -3.28
C GLU A 101 15.02 5.10 -2.09
N MET A 102 14.58 3.88 -1.81
CA MET A 102 15.13 3.01 -0.78
C MET A 102 16.08 2.04 -1.45
N VAL A 103 17.35 2.08 -1.06
CA VAL A 103 18.38 1.22 -1.61
C VAL A 103 18.56 0.02 -0.67
N ALA A 104 18.69 -1.16 -1.26
CA ALA A 104 18.99 -2.39 -0.52
C ALA A 104 20.28 -2.26 0.31
N PRO A 105 20.43 -3.04 1.39
CA PRO A 105 19.50 -4.02 1.94
C PRO A 105 18.32 -3.40 2.71
N GLN A 106 17.18 -4.10 2.68
CA GLN A 106 15.98 -3.77 3.45
C GLN A 106 15.56 -4.99 4.29
N GLN A 107 15.01 -4.75 5.48
CA GLN A 107 14.58 -5.81 6.39
C GLN A 107 13.31 -5.43 7.13
N ILE A 108 12.42 -6.39 7.36
CA ILE A 108 11.29 -6.27 8.29
C ILE A 108 11.45 -7.30 9.40
N THR A 109 11.48 -6.84 10.64
CA THR A 109 11.51 -7.67 11.85
C THR A 109 10.18 -7.58 12.57
N LEU A 110 9.53 -8.72 12.80
CA LEU A 110 8.29 -8.81 13.58
C LEU A 110 8.59 -8.90 15.08
N ALA A 111 7.57 -8.70 15.91
CA ALA A 111 7.63 -8.78 17.37
C ALA A 111 8.05 -10.17 17.85
N SER A 112 7.76 -11.21 17.05
CA SER A 112 8.25 -12.58 17.27
C SER A 112 9.77 -12.73 17.09
N GLY A 113 10.49 -11.66 16.73
CA GLY A 113 11.90 -11.69 16.36
C GLY A 113 12.16 -12.25 14.95
N THR A 114 11.10 -12.63 14.22
CA THR A 114 11.24 -13.13 12.85
C THR A 114 11.61 -11.98 11.91
N ALA A 115 12.77 -12.09 11.26
CA ALA A 115 13.26 -11.11 10.30
C ALA A 115 13.11 -11.61 8.86
N PHE A 116 12.62 -10.74 7.98
CA PHE A 116 12.47 -10.97 6.55
C PHE A 116 13.34 -10.00 5.78
N ASP A 117 14.19 -10.53 4.90
CA ASP A 117 14.99 -9.71 4.01
C ASP A 117 14.14 -9.35 2.80
N ILE A 118 14.12 -8.07 2.45
CA ILE A 118 13.41 -7.53 1.31
C ILE A 118 14.45 -7.00 0.34
N ASP A 119 14.38 -7.53 -0.88
CA ASP A 119 15.19 -7.09 -2.00
C ASP A 119 14.25 -6.62 -3.11
N ALA A 120 14.63 -5.57 -3.80
CA ALA A 120 13.86 -5.01 -4.91
C ALA A 120 14.82 -4.38 -5.90
N ASP A 121 14.57 -4.60 -7.19
CA ASP A 121 15.36 -3.98 -8.26
C ASP A 121 15.21 -2.45 -8.23
N ARG A 122 14.03 -1.99 -7.78
CA ARG A 122 13.76 -0.58 -7.50
C ARG A 122 12.71 -0.48 -6.41
N PHE A 123 12.91 0.43 -5.46
CA PHE A 123 11.91 0.79 -4.47
C PHE A 123 11.89 2.31 -4.33
N ALA A 124 10.88 2.96 -4.91
CA ALA A 124 10.84 4.41 -5.01
C ALA A 124 9.43 4.96 -4.86
N GLY A 125 9.31 6.21 -4.47
CA GLY A 125 8.03 6.86 -4.32
C GLY A 125 8.12 8.37 -4.47
N THR A 126 6.97 9.02 -4.43
CA THR A 126 6.86 10.47 -4.44
C THR A 126 5.99 10.93 -3.28
N VAL A 127 6.37 12.05 -2.69
CA VAL A 127 5.62 12.72 -1.63
C VAL A 127 5.26 14.10 -2.15
N ARG A 128 3.95 14.40 -2.16
CA ARG A 128 3.44 15.69 -2.63
C ARG A 128 3.21 16.63 -1.46
N THR A 129 3.92 17.76 -1.46
CA THR A 129 3.76 18.78 -0.42
C THR A 129 2.85 19.91 -0.92
N PRO A 130 1.74 20.21 -0.22
CA PRO A 130 0.88 21.36 -0.51
C PRO A 130 1.62 22.71 -0.53
N GLN A 131 1.09 23.68 -1.29
CA GLN A 131 1.68 25.03 -1.42
C GLN A 131 1.63 25.85 -0.13
N ASP A 132 0.67 25.57 0.74
CA ASP A 132 0.45 26.27 2.01
C ASP A 132 1.41 25.81 3.12
N GLY A 133 2.33 24.90 2.81
CA GLY A 133 3.25 24.30 3.79
C GLY A 133 2.57 23.31 4.73
N SER A 134 1.33 22.93 4.46
CA SER A 134 0.65 21.86 5.22
C SER A 134 1.33 20.50 4.98
N PRO A 135 1.08 19.50 5.86
CA PRO A 135 1.65 18.17 5.70
C PRO A 135 1.37 17.59 4.31
N ALA A 136 2.27 16.73 3.84
CA ALA A 136 2.13 16.11 2.53
C ALA A 136 0.75 15.49 2.32
N ARG A 137 0.13 15.79 1.17
CA ARG A 137 -1.19 15.28 0.78
C ARG A 137 -1.00 14.37 -0.42
N GLY A 138 -1.00 13.07 -0.15
CA GLY A 138 -0.79 12.03 -1.14
C GLY A 138 0.67 11.58 -1.21
N PHE A 139 0.82 10.27 -1.35
CA PHE A 139 2.09 9.62 -1.58
C PHE A 139 1.91 8.59 -2.69
N THR A 140 2.98 8.37 -3.45
CA THR A 140 3.10 7.19 -4.29
C THR A 140 4.25 6.34 -3.77
N LEU A 141 4.07 5.04 -3.79
CA LEU A 141 5.06 4.03 -3.49
C LEU A 141 5.03 3.04 -4.63
N SER A 142 6.19 2.72 -5.19
CA SER A 142 6.32 1.75 -6.26
C SER A 142 7.57 0.91 -6.03
N ALA A 143 7.43 -0.39 -6.17
CA ALA A 143 8.54 -1.32 -6.11
C ALA A 143 8.48 -2.28 -7.30
N ALA A 144 9.66 -2.62 -7.83
CA ALA A 144 9.82 -3.54 -8.95
C ALA A 144 10.76 -4.68 -8.56
N GLY A 145 10.46 -5.89 -9.03
CA GLY A 145 11.30 -7.07 -8.78
C GLY A 145 11.43 -7.41 -7.28
N VAL A 146 10.36 -7.21 -6.51
CA VAL A 146 10.34 -7.42 -5.06
C VAL A 146 10.52 -8.90 -4.76
N ARG A 147 11.42 -9.22 -3.83
CA ARG A 147 11.75 -10.57 -3.37
C ARG A 147 11.81 -10.53 -1.85
N VAL A 148 11.02 -11.38 -1.21
CA VAL A 148 11.00 -11.54 0.26
C VAL A 148 11.65 -12.86 0.60
N ARG A 149 12.63 -12.83 1.50
CA ARG A 149 13.33 -14.02 1.97
C ARG A 149 13.26 -14.14 3.49
N TRP A 150 13.30 -15.36 3.98
CA TRP A 150 13.44 -15.67 5.41
C TRP A 150 14.56 -16.66 5.58
N GLN A 151 15.60 -16.28 6.34
CA GLN A 151 16.80 -17.10 6.52
C GLN A 151 17.40 -17.58 5.18
N GLY A 152 17.42 -16.69 4.17
CA GLY A 152 17.87 -16.99 2.81
C GLY A 152 16.87 -17.75 1.92
N LEU A 153 15.80 -18.31 2.47
CA LEU A 153 14.76 -19.02 1.70
C LEU A 153 13.78 -18.02 1.07
N ALA A 154 13.53 -18.16 -0.25
CA ALA A 154 12.56 -17.33 -0.95
C ALA A 154 11.13 -17.62 -0.46
N LEU A 155 10.45 -16.59 0.06
CA LEU A 155 9.09 -16.67 0.59
C LEU A 155 8.03 -16.05 -0.29
N ALA A 156 8.38 -15.06 -1.09
CA ALA A 156 7.48 -14.46 -2.06
C ALA A 156 8.29 -13.64 -3.06
N SER A 157 7.75 -13.45 -4.25
CA SER A 157 8.26 -12.44 -5.18
C SER A 157 7.12 -11.74 -5.89
N ALA A 158 7.27 -10.46 -6.22
CA ALA A 158 6.31 -9.71 -7.01
C ALA A 158 7.04 -8.91 -8.08
N GLN A 159 6.53 -8.94 -9.31
CA GLN A 159 7.12 -8.17 -10.41
C GLN A 159 6.95 -6.67 -10.19
N ARG A 160 5.78 -6.26 -9.69
CA ARG A 160 5.48 -4.87 -9.36
C ARG A 160 4.53 -4.78 -8.19
N LEU A 161 4.80 -3.83 -7.30
CA LEU A 161 3.92 -3.38 -6.24
C LEU A 161 3.79 -1.87 -6.35
N SER A 162 2.57 -1.34 -6.31
CA SER A 162 2.34 0.10 -6.19
C SER A 162 1.20 0.41 -5.24
N VAL A 163 1.42 1.43 -4.43
CA VAL A 163 0.42 2.02 -3.53
C VAL A 163 0.41 3.51 -3.81
N GLN A 164 -0.78 4.07 -4.03
CA GLN A 164 -0.93 5.50 -4.24
C GLN A 164 -2.05 6.02 -3.35
N GLU A 165 -1.75 6.94 -2.46
CA GLU A 165 -2.76 7.75 -1.80
C GLU A 165 -3.10 8.95 -2.69
N LEU A 166 -4.37 9.04 -3.07
CA LEU A 166 -4.92 10.14 -3.83
C LEU A 166 -5.38 11.20 -2.82
N ALA A 167 -4.77 12.39 -2.89
CA ALA A 167 -5.22 13.52 -2.11
C ALA A 167 -6.69 13.81 -2.44
N PRO A 168 -7.54 14.14 -1.44
CA PRO A 168 -8.91 14.54 -1.69
C PRO A 168 -8.92 15.82 -2.52
N ASP A 169 -9.86 15.90 -3.46
CA ASP A 169 -10.12 17.13 -4.21
C ASP A 169 -10.77 18.16 -3.27
N GLY A 170 -9.97 19.03 -2.65
CA GLY A 170 -10.50 20.13 -1.83
C GLY A 170 -9.53 20.71 -0.80
N SER A 171 -9.72 22.01 -0.52
CA SER A 171 -8.92 22.79 0.44
C SER A 171 -9.28 22.54 1.92
N SER A 172 -10.10 21.53 2.23
CA SER A 172 -10.42 21.24 3.63
C SER A 172 -9.16 20.77 4.36
N ALA A 173 -8.92 21.31 5.56
CA ALA A 173 -7.76 21.01 6.39
C ALA A 173 -7.81 19.58 6.97
N ILE A 174 -8.98 18.94 6.97
CA ILE A 174 -9.18 17.57 7.44
C ILE A 174 -9.98 16.82 6.37
N PRO A 175 -9.36 15.88 5.64
CA PRO A 175 -10.09 14.99 4.75
C PRO A 175 -11.13 14.18 5.53
N THR A 176 -12.40 14.29 5.14
CA THR A 176 -13.44 13.36 5.59
C THR A 176 -13.39 12.02 4.85
N SER A 177 -12.67 11.97 3.72
CA SER A 177 -12.33 10.72 3.05
C SER A 177 -10.90 10.72 2.49
N SER A 178 -10.29 9.53 2.45
CA SER A 178 -8.99 9.28 1.82
C SER A 178 -9.17 8.25 0.72
N ARG A 179 -8.52 8.44 -0.43
CA ARG A 179 -8.55 7.48 -1.53
C ARG A 179 -7.20 6.81 -1.69
N ALA A 180 -7.19 5.51 -1.97
CA ALA A 180 -5.97 4.75 -2.19
C ALA A 180 -6.13 3.79 -3.37
N GLU A 181 -5.11 3.67 -4.20
CA GLU A 181 -4.97 2.63 -5.20
C GLU A 181 -3.90 1.64 -4.74
N LEU A 182 -4.23 0.35 -4.78
CA LEU A 182 -3.30 -0.75 -4.56
C LEU A 182 -3.19 -1.54 -5.85
N ARG A 183 -1.96 -1.86 -6.27
CA ARG A 183 -1.71 -2.78 -7.37
C ARG A 183 -0.52 -3.69 -7.10
N ILE A 184 -0.72 -4.99 -7.34
CA ILE A 184 0.28 -6.04 -7.23
C ILE A 184 0.23 -6.86 -8.52
N VAL A 185 1.38 -7.09 -9.15
CA VAL A 185 1.50 -7.86 -10.39
C VAL A 185 2.54 -8.96 -10.24
N GLY A 186 2.16 -10.16 -10.68
CA GLY A 186 3.05 -11.33 -10.71
C GLY A 186 3.58 -11.73 -9.34
N LEU A 187 2.70 -11.76 -8.32
CA LEU A 187 3.02 -12.23 -6.98
C LEU A 187 3.10 -13.77 -7.01
N ASN A 188 4.28 -14.32 -6.81
CA ASN A 188 4.50 -15.75 -6.64
C ASN A 188 4.62 -16.11 -5.14
N VAL A 189 3.85 -17.10 -4.71
CA VAL A 189 3.79 -17.65 -3.35
C VAL A 189 4.35 -19.08 -3.39
N PRO A 190 5.26 -19.47 -2.49
CA PRO A 190 5.92 -20.77 -2.50
C PRO A 190 4.96 -21.95 -2.48
N ALA A 191 5.39 -23.06 -3.08
CA ALA A 191 4.60 -24.28 -3.26
C ALA A 191 4.06 -24.89 -1.95
N GLN A 192 4.70 -24.65 -0.81
CA GLN A 192 4.27 -25.12 0.50
C GLN A 192 2.97 -24.45 0.98
N ARG A 193 2.55 -23.36 0.34
CA ARG A 193 1.30 -22.63 0.60
C ARG A 193 0.45 -22.51 -0.66
N ARG A 194 0.39 -23.58 -1.47
CA ARG A 194 -0.50 -23.63 -2.63
C ARG A 194 -1.94 -23.42 -2.18
N GLY A 195 -2.52 -22.30 -2.58
CA GLY A 195 -3.95 -22.09 -2.50
C GLY A 195 -4.67 -22.91 -3.59
N PRO A 196 -6.02 -22.94 -3.55
CA PRO A 196 -6.85 -23.58 -4.59
C PRO A 196 -6.53 -23.09 -6.00
N PHE A 197 -5.99 -21.88 -6.11
CA PHE A 197 -5.78 -21.17 -7.36
C PHE A 197 -4.32 -21.20 -7.85
N GLY A 198 -3.49 -22.09 -7.32
CA GLY A 198 -2.08 -22.21 -7.70
C GLY A 198 -1.16 -21.26 -6.92
N ASP A 199 0.05 -21.07 -7.43
CA ASP A 199 1.14 -20.36 -6.74
C ASP A 199 1.34 -18.91 -7.20
N THR A 200 0.68 -18.50 -8.28
CA THR A 200 0.93 -17.21 -8.92
C THR A 200 -0.33 -16.38 -8.99
N LEU A 201 -0.35 -15.28 -8.25
CA LEU A 201 -1.30 -14.18 -8.39
C LEU A 201 -0.76 -13.27 -9.50
N ALA A 202 -1.39 -13.35 -10.67
CA ALA A 202 -1.02 -12.58 -11.85
C ALA A 202 -1.29 -11.08 -11.62
N GLU A 203 -2.43 -10.74 -11.02
CA GLU A 203 -2.82 -9.36 -10.75
C GLU A 203 -3.77 -9.26 -9.55
N LEU A 204 -3.53 -8.26 -8.70
CA LEU A 204 -4.46 -7.73 -7.72
C LEU A 204 -4.45 -6.22 -7.88
N SER A 205 -5.57 -5.62 -8.20
CA SER A 205 -5.72 -4.16 -8.19
C SER A 205 -6.98 -3.76 -7.44
N ALA A 206 -6.93 -2.70 -6.64
CA ALA A 206 -8.09 -2.21 -5.91
C ALA A 206 -8.04 -0.68 -5.78
N ASN A 207 -9.18 -0.05 -6.05
CA ASN A 207 -9.45 1.35 -5.77
C ASN A 207 -10.30 1.44 -4.50
N LEU A 208 -9.72 2.06 -3.47
CA LEU A 208 -10.25 2.12 -2.12
C LEU A 208 -10.58 3.56 -1.76
N GLU A 209 -11.72 3.78 -1.10
CA GLU A 209 -12.07 5.04 -0.48
C GLU A 209 -12.42 4.79 0.99
N LEU A 210 -11.67 5.41 1.89
CA LEU A 210 -11.87 5.37 3.32
C LEU A 210 -12.72 6.57 3.72
N GLU A 211 -13.92 6.35 4.23
CA GLU A 211 -14.79 7.37 4.83
C GLU A 211 -14.58 7.43 6.34
N GLY A 212 -14.39 8.63 6.86
CA GLY A 212 -14.07 8.90 8.27
C GLY A 212 -12.58 9.16 8.48
N ALA A 213 -12.25 10.04 9.42
CA ALA A 213 -10.87 10.39 9.74
C ALA A 213 -10.16 9.28 10.51
N LEU A 214 -8.91 8.99 10.13
CA LEU A 214 -7.98 8.26 10.99
C LEU A 214 -7.29 9.29 11.89
N GLU A 215 -7.79 9.43 13.13
CA GLU A 215 -7.35 10.47 14.07
C GLU A 215 -5.91 10.29 14.57
N SER A 216 -5.33 9.10 14.41
CA SER A 216 -3.95 8.83 14.81
C SER A 216 -3.13 8.20 13.69
N SER A 217 -1.82 8.47 13.74
CA SER A 217 -0.80 7.80 12.92
C SER A 217 -0.59 6.33 13.32
N THR A 218 -1.31 5.84 14.32
CA THR A 218 -1.11 4.54 14.95
C THR A 218 -2.28 3.61 14.60
N LEU A 219 -2.06 2.71 13.63
CA LEU A 219 -3.11 1.84 13.09
C LEU A 219 -3.85 1.04 14.18
N GLY A 220 -3.16 0.61 15.24
CA GLY A 220 -3.77 -0.16 16.32
C GLY A 220 -4.78 0.63 17.15
N ARG A 221 -4.64 1.96 17.25
CA ARG A 221 -5.60 2.84 17.93
C ARG A 221 -6.56 3.52 16.95
N SER A 222 -6.09 3.93 15.78
CA SER A 222 -6.91 4.62 14.79
C SER A 222 -7.96 3.70 14.18
N ILE A 223 -7.66 2.44 13.90
CA ILE A 223 -8.65 1.52 13.31
C ILE A 223 -9.84 1.29 14.26
N PRO A 224 -9.67 0.96 15.56
CA PRO A 224 -10.80 0.90 16.49
C PRO A 224 -11.54 2.23 16.68
N ALA A 225 -10.82 3.35 16.70
CA ALA A 225 -11.45 4.68 16.82
C ALA A 225 -12.31 5.01 15.60
N TRP A 226 -11.76 4.81 14.40
CA TRP A 226 -12.43 4.95 13.12
C TRP A 226 -13.64 4.02 13.00
N GLN A 227 -13.51 2.75 13.43
CA GLN A 227 -14.60 1.79 13.48
C GLN A 227 -15.75 2.28 14.38
N ARG A 228 -15.44 2.74 15.60
CA ARG A 228 -16.42 3.30 16.55
C ARG A 228 -17.06 4.59 16.05
N ALA A 229 -16.32 5.40 15.29
CA ALA A 229 -16.83 6.59 14.61
C ALA A 229 -17.73 6.27 13.40
N GLY A 230 -17.97 4.99 13.10
CA GLY A 230 -18.83 4.55 12.01
C GLY A 230 -18.15 4.52 10.65
N GLY A 231 -16.81 4.55 10.62
CA GLY A 231 -16.00 4.55 9.42
C GLY A 231 -16.32 3.40 8.45
N ARG A 232 -16.14 3.67 7.15
CA ARG A 232 -16.46 2.76 6.05
C ARG A 232 -15.35 2.72 5.02
N LEU A 233 -15.09 1.54 4.48
CA LEU A 233 -14.18 1.32 3.37
C LEU A 233 -15.01 0.99 2.14
N TYR A 234 -15.02 1.87 1.16
CA TYR A 234 -15.59 1.58 -0.15
C TYR A 234 -14.53 1.00 -1.06
N VAL A 235 -14.92 -0.05 -1.78
CA VAL A 235 -14.15 -0.60 -2.89
C VAL A 235 -14.89 -0.18 -4.14
N SER A 236 -14.32 0.74 -4.92
CA SER A 236 -14.97 1.24 -6.13
C SER A 236 -14.83 0.27 -7.28
N ASP A 237 -13.64 -0.32 -7.41
CA ASP A 237 -13.35 -1.37 -8.37
C ASP A 237 -12.15 -2.17 -7.87
N ALA A 238 -12.21 -3.48 -8.04
CA ALA A 238 -11.07 -4.36 -7.83
C ALA A 238 -11.07 -5.51 -8.83
N VAL A 239 -9.86 -5.98 -9.13
CA VAL A 239 -9.59 -7.10 -10.02
C VAL A 239 -8.64 -8.06 -9.30
N VAL A 240 -8.95 -9.34 -9.38
CA VAL A 240 -8.13 -10.44 -8.86
C VAL A 240 -7.97 -11.48 -9.94
N ARG A 241 -6.73 -11.75 -10.32
CA ARG A 241 -6.34 -12.81 -11.25
C ARG A 241 -5.32 -13.70 -10.56
N TRP A 242 -5.74 -14.88 -10.16
CA TRP A 242 -4.90 -15.87 -9.49
C TRP A 242 -5.27 -17.25 -10.04
N GLY A 243 -4.38 -17.85 -10.85
CA GLY A 243 -4.65 -19.13 -11.54
C GLY A 243 -6.04 -19.22 -12.18
N THR A 244 -6.92 -20.07 -11.64
CA THR A 244 -8.29 -20.25 -12.14
C THR A 244 -9.29 -19.22 -11.64
N LEU A 245 -8.95 -18.44 -10.60
CA LEU A 245 -9.74 -17.30 -10.15
C LEU A 245 -9.48 -16.09 -11.07
N ASP A 246 -10.48 -15.72 -11.86
CA ASP A 246 -10.54 -14.46 -12.59
C ASP A 246 -11.81 -13.71 -12.20
N ALA A 247 -11.65 -12.81 -11.23
CA ALA A 247 -12.70 -11.97 -10.70
C ALA A 247 -12.43 -10.50 -11.04
N GLY A 248 -13.42 -9.82 -11.59
CA GLY A 248 -13.36 -8.39 -11.89
C GLY A 248 -14.59 -7.66 -11.41
N ARG A 249 -14.56 -6.33 -11.54
CA ARG A 249 -15.67 -5.44 -11.13
C ARG A 249 -16.09 -5.68 -9.68
N ILE A 250 -15.11 -5.92 -8.81
CA ILE A 250 -15.38 -6.10 -7.39
C ILE A 250 -15.64 -4.73 -6.79
N GLY A 251 -16.82 -4.51 -6.22
CA GLY A 251 -17.17 -3.23 -5.64
C GLY A 251 -18.20 -3.32 -4.53
N GLY A 252 -18.17 -2.38 -3.60
CA GLY A 252 -19.11 -2.34 -2.49
C GLY A 252 -18.58 -1.58 -1.29
N ALA A 253 -19.16 -1.84 -0.13
CA ALA A 253 -18.82 -1.15 1.10
C ALA A 253 -18.59 -2.15 2.23
N LEU A 254 -17.50 -1.94 2.95
CA LEU A 254 -17.10 -2.69 4.12
C LEU A 254 -17.04 -1.77 5.33
N ARG A 255 -17.32 -2.35 6.49
CA ARG A 255 -17.16 -1.79 7.82
C ARG A 255 -16.37 -2.78 8.65
N LEU A 256 -15.98 -2.38 9.84
CA LEU A 256 -15.40 -3.30 10.81
C LEU A 256 -16.40 -3.56 11.94
N ASP A 257 -16.52 -4.82 12.36
CA ASP A 257 -17.26 -5.18 13.57
C ASP A 257 -16.46 -4.83 14.83
N THR A 258 -17.02 -5.14 16.01
CA THR A 258 -16.37 -4.89 17.31
C THR A 258 -15.11 -5.72 17.52
N MET A 259 -14.88 -6.77 16.73
CA MET A 259 -13.66 -7.58 16.72
C MET A 259 -12.69 -7.17 15.60
N LEU A 260 -12.94 -6.03 14.96
CA LEU A 260 -12.21 -5.50 13.82
C LEU A 260 -12.19 -6.44 12.61
N ARG A 261 -13.23 -7.23 12.41
CA ARG A 261 -13.41 -8.05 11.21
C ARG A 261 -14.23 -7.29 10.18
N PRO A 262 -13.95 -7.45 8.88
CA PRO A 262 -14.76 -6.86 7.82
C PRO A 262 -16.21 -7.35 7.95
N THR A 263 -17.16 -6.43 7.78
CA THR A 263 -18.60 -6.69 7.65
C THR A 263 -19.16 -5.82 6.54
N GLY A 264 -20.06 -6.35 5.72
CA GLY A 264 -20.58 -5.63 4.56
C GLY A 264 -20.79 -6.54 3.36
N ARG A 265 -20.92 -5.94 2.18
CA ARG A 265 -21.20 -6.65 0.93
C ARG A 265 -20.34 -6.09 -0.20
N LEU A 266 -19.79 -6.99 -1.00
CA LEU A 266 -19.13 -6.68 -2.26
C LEU A 266 -19.84 -7.41 -3.38
N SER A 267 -20.23 -6.70 -4.43
CA SER A 267 -20.55 -7.32 -5.71
C SER A 267 -19.25 -7.80 -6.36
N ILE A 268 -19.25 -9.02 -6.89
CA ILE A 268 -18.11 -9.64 -7.57
C ILE A 268 -18.61 -10.29 -8.85
N THR A 269 -17.81 -10.22 -9.90
CA THR A 269 -18.12 -10.86 -11.18
C THR A 269 -17.03 -11.86 -11.52
N PHE A 270 -17.37 -13.14 -11.62
CA PHE A 270 -16.43 -14.16 -12.08
C PHE A 270 -16.51 -14.32 -13.60
N ARG A 271 -15.36 -14.44 -14.26
CA ARG A 271 -15.31 -14.79 -15.69
C ARG A 271 -15.63 -16.27 -15.94
N ASP A 272 -15.13 -17.14 -15.06
CA ASP A 272 -15.34 -18.59 -15.10
C ASP A 272 -15.65 -19.11 -13.68
N PRO A 273 -16.90 -18.90 -13.22
CA PRO A 273 -17.30 -19.31 -11.87
C PRO A 273 -17.16 -20.83 -11.67
N ALA A 274 -17.42 -21.63 -12.71
CA ALA A 274 -17.36 -23.08 -12.61
C ALA A 274 -15.94 -23.58 -12.28
N ARG A 275 -14.92 -23.14 -13.03
CA ARG A 275 -13.52 -23.51 -12.71
C ARG A 275 -13.06 -22.96 -11.37
N THR A 276 -13.54 -21.78 -10.99
CA THR A 276 -13.24 -21.18 -9.69
C THR A 276 -13.79 -22.05 -8.56
N PHE A 277 -15.05 -22.48 -8.65
CA PHE A 277 -15.67 -23.32 -7.63
C PHE A 277 -15.14 -24.75 -7.62
N GLU A 278 -14.81 -25.33 -8.79
CA GLU A 278 -14.15 -26.63 -8.87
C GLU A 278 -12.78 -26.60 -8.17
N ALA A 279 -11.99 -25.53 -8.37
CA ALA A 279 -10.71 -25.36 -7.70
C ALA A 279 -10.85 -25.20 -6.18
N LEU A 280 -11.85 -24.43 -5.72
CA LEU A 280 -12.16 -24.30 -4.30
C LEU A 280 -12.63 -25.62 -3.68
N ALA A 281 -13.47 -26.38 -4.40
CA ALA A 281 -13.93 -27.69 -4.01
C ALA A 281 -12.77 -28.69 -3.93
N ALA A 282 -11.89 -28.72 -4.92
CA ALA A 282 -10.73 -29.62 -4.95
C ALA A 282 -9.72 -29.34 -3.81
N ALA A 283 -9.71 -28.12 -3.28
CA ALA A 283 -8.89 -27.75 -2.13
C ALA A 283 -9.61 -27.94 -0.77
N ASP A 284 -10.83 -28.47 -0.76
CA ASP A 284 -11.68 -28.61 0.43
C ASP A 284 -11.95 -27.27 1.16
N TRP A 285 -11.99 -26.17 0.40
CA TRP A 285 -12.39 -24.84 0.92
C TRP A 285 -13.91 -24.64 0.93
N VAL A 286 -14.65 -25.55 0.32
CA VAL A 286 -16.11 -25.58 0.34
C VAL A 286 -16.55 -26.92 0.88
N ASP A 287 -17.51 -26.92 1.81
CA ASP A 287 -18.02 -28.16 2.37
C ASP A 287 -18.71 -29.02 1.29
N PRO A 288 -18.77 -30.36 1.47
CA PRO A 288 -19.30 -31.27 0.45
C PRO A 288 -20.76 -30.98 0.04
N LYS A 289 -21.58 -30.47 0.97
CA LYS A 289 -22.97 -30.14 0.69
C LYS A 289 -23.04 -28.94 -0.25
N THR A 290 -22.33 -27.87 0.09
CA THR A 290 -22.27 -26.67 -0.75
C THR A 290 -21.57 -26.92 -2.08
N ARG A 291 -20.61 -27.85 -2.16
CA ARG A 291 -20.04 -28.33 -3.43
C ARG A 291 -21.13 -28.88 -4.34
N THR A 292 -22.00 -29.74 -3.81
CA THR A 292 -23.10 -30.34 -4.57
C THR A 292 -24.12 -29.29 -5.00
N GLU A 293 -24.44 -28.33 -4.11
CA GLU A 293 -25.35 -27.23 -4.41
C GLU A 293 -24.77 -26.27 -5.48
N LEU A 294 -23.49 -25.94 -5.42
CA LEU A 294 -22.80 -25.13 -6.43
C LEU A 294 -22.82 -25.81 -7.80
N MET A 295 -22.49 -27.10 -7.85
CA MET A 295 -22.44 -27.85 -9.12
C MET A 295 -23.82 -28.08 -9.73
N ASN A 296 -24.89 -28.09 -8.92
CA ASN A 296 -26.26 -28.29 -9.38
C ASN A 296 -27.04 -26.98 -9.62
N GLY A 297 -26.75 -25.94 -8.83
CA GLY A 297 -27.52 -24.70 -8.74
C GLY A 297 -26.96 -23.55 -9.58
N VAL A 298 -25.64 -23.47 -9.74
CA VAL A 298 -25.08 -22.74 -10.87
C VAL A 298 -25.55 -23.52 -12.07
N GLY A 299 -26.51 -23.01 -12.83
CA GLY A 299 -27.01 -23.63 -14.06
C GLY A 299 -25.85 -23.80 -15.04
N TYR A 300 -25.06 -24.84 -14.80
CA TYR A 300 -23.79 -25.13 -15.44
C TYR A 300 -24.14 -25.56 -16.84
N ASP A 301 -24.32 -24.56 -17.69
CA ASP A 301 -24.21 -24.71 -19.12
C ASP A 301 -22.73 -24.47 -19.43
N PRO A 302 -21.91 -25.53 -19.59
CA PRO A 302 -20.49 -25.40 -19.92
C PRO A 302 -20.26 -24.62 -21.23
N ASN A 303 -21.30 -24.40 -22.04
CA ASN A 303 -21.23 -23.66 -23.29
C ASN A 303 -21.62 -22.18 -23.13
N ARG A 304 -22.11 -21.76 -21.97
CA ARG A 304 -22.47 -20.36 -21.70
C ARG A 304 -21.37 -19.75 -20.85
N VAL A 305 -20.51 -18.93 -21.49
CA VAL A 305 -19.59 -18.02 -20.78
C VAL A 305 -20.44 -16.90 -20.16
N ALA A 306 -21.18 -17.25 -19.11
CA ALA A 306 -22.00 -16.32 -18.37
C ALA A 306 -21.12 -15.60 -17.36
N VAL A 307 -20.97 -14.30 -17.56
CA VAL A 307 -20.43 -13.38 -16.57
C VAL A 307 -21.50 -13.25 -15.49
N LEU A 308 -21.40 -14.03 -14.42
CA LEU A 308 -22.41 -14.09 -13.36
C LEU A 308 -22.04 -13.14 -12.21
N PRO A 309 -22.93 -12.21 -11.84
CA PRO A 309 -22.74 -11.36 -10.68
C PRO A 309 -23.08 -12.15 -9.41
N TYR A 310 -22.17 -12.14 -8.44
CA TYR A 310 -22.41 -12.69 -7.09
C TYR A 310 -22.24 -11.59 -6.06
N CYS A 311 -22.81 -11.80 -4.88
CA CYS A 311 -22.61 -10.96 -3.72
C CYS A 311 -21.74 -11.69 -2.69
N LEU A 312 -20.58 -11.12 -2.39
CA LEU A 312 -19.72 -11.54 -1.31
C LEU A 312 -20.12 -10.80 -0.03
N SER A 313 -20.81 -11.49 0.88
CA SER A 313 -21.24 -10.98 2.17
C SER A 313 -20.23 -11.32 3.26
N PHE A 314 -19.87 -10.35 4.09
CA PHE A 314 -19.05 -10.54 5.28
C PHE A 314 -19.94 -10.46 6.51
N LEU A 315 -20.26 -11.61 7.10
CA LEU A 315 -21.25 -11.75 8.17
C LEU A 315 -20.70 -12.58 9.32
N ASP A 316 -20.64 -12.01 10.51
CA ASP A 316 -20.16 -12.67 11.74
C ASP A 316 -18.76 -13.29 11.64
N GLY A 317 -17.92 -12.70 10.79
CA GLY A 317 -16.58 -13.20 10.48
C GLY A 317 -16.57 -14.38 9.50
N TRP A 318 -17.66 -14.67 8.82
CA TRP A 318 -17.68 -15.54 7.65
C TRP A 318 -17.68 -14.72 6.37
N ILE A 319 -16.96 -15.21 5.37
CA ILE A 319 -17.12 -14.82 3.98
C ILE A 319 -18.16 -15.76 3.38
N VAL A 320 -19.24 -15.15 2.90
CA VAL A 320 -20.40 -15.84 2.35
C VAL A 320 -20.57 -15.41 0.90
N LEU A 321 -20.86 -16.34 0.01
CA LEU A 321 -21.22 -16.06 -1.37
C LEU A 321 -22.72 -16.28 -1.56
N ASP A 322 -23.41 -15.24 -2.01
CA ASP A 322 -24.83 -15.22 -2.30
C ASP A 322 -25.04 -14.98 -3.81
N ASP A 323 -25.98 -15.69 -4.42
CA ASP A 323 -26.44 -15.40 -5.78
C ASP A 323 -27.36 -14.17 -5.75
N ILE A 324 -27.09 -13.18 -6.60
CA ILE A 324 -27.88 -11.93 -6.66
C ILE A 324 -29.24 -12.16 -7.32
N GLU A 325 -29.36 -13.13 -8.23
CA GLU A 325 -30.60 -13.37 -8.98
C GLU A 325 -31.55 -14.35 -8.28
N GLN A 326 -31.02 -15.25 -7.44
CA GLN A 326 -31.81 -16.27 -6.76
C GLN A 326 -31.92 -16.00 -5.25
N ASP A 327 -32.91 -15.21 -4.86
CA ASP A 327 -33.27 -14.89 -3.46
C ASP A 327 -33.68 -16.13 -2.60
N GLN A 328 -33.60 -17.34 -3.16
CA GLN A 328 -33.98 -18.59 -2.50
C GLN A 328 -32.83 -19.58 -2.27
N THR A 329 -31.62 -19.33 -2.79
CA THR A 329 -30.48 -20.22 -2.52
C THR A 329 -29.85 -19.92 -1.17
N ALA A 330 -29.54 -20.98 -0.41
CA ALA A 330 -28.89 -20.82 0.88
C ALA A 330 -27.47 -20.21 0.71
N PRO A 331 -27.07 -19.29 1.61
CA PRO A 331 -25.76 -18.65 1.57
C PRO A 331 -24.61 -19.67 1.64
N ILE A 332 -23.62 -19.53 0.75
CA ILE A 332 -22.47 -20.42 0.68
C ILE A 332 -21.35 -19.90 1.59
N ARG A 333 -21.02 -20.65 2.65
CA ARG A 333 -19.92 -20.28 3.55
C ARG A 333 -18.58 -20.71 2.96
N LEU A 334 -17.75 -19.74 2.61
CA LEU A 334 -16.44 -19.99 2.02
C LEU A 334 -15.34 -20.11 3.09
N TRP A 335 -15.22 -19.10 3.94
CA TRP A 335 -14.08 -19.03 4.86
C TRP A 335 -14.39 -18.20 6.09
N ARG A 336 -13.77 -18.55 7.22
CA ARG A 336 -13.87 -17.79 8.46
C ARG A 336 -12.69 -16.83 8.57
N VAL A 337 -13.00 -15.54 8.60
CA VAL A 337 -12.03 -14.48 8.84
C VAL A 337 -11.61 -14.50 10.31
N PRO A 338 -10.32 -14.73 10.61
CA PRO A 338 -9.82 -14.66 11.97
C PRO A 338 -9.97 -13.24 12.53
N SER A 339 -10.20 -13.10 13.83
CA SER A 339 -10.23 -11.78 14.46
C SER A 339 -8.83 -11.21 14.59
N LEU A 340 -8.67 -9.91 14.28
CA LEU A 340 -7.38 -9.21 14.43
C LEU A 340 -6.98 -9.06 15.90
N VAL A 341 -7.94 -9.10 16.82
CA VAL A 341 -7.72 -8.92 18.27
C VAL A 341 -7.15 -10.18 18.94
N SER A 342 -7.39 -11.38 18.39
CA SER A 342 -7.13 -12.64 19.11
C SER A 342 -5.65 -13.02 19.30
N ARG A 343 -4.71 -12.44 18.55
CA ARG A 343 -3.29 -12.82 18.70
C ARG A 343 -2.59 -12.22 19.92
N ARG A 344 -3.02 -11.05 20.43
CA ARG A 344 -2.34 -10.40 21.56
C ARG A 344 -2.58 -11.07 22.92
N ALA A 345 -3.69 -11.80 23.09
CA ALA A 345 -4.05 -12.34 24.40
C ALA A 345 -3.37 -13.67 24.75
N VAL A 346 -2.63 -14.29 23.82
CA VAL A 346 -2.02 -15.61 24.02
C VAL A 346 -0.53 -15.52 24.35
N GLU A 347 0.13 -14.39 24.08
CA GLU A 347 1.57 -14.21 24.36
C GLU A 347 1.87 -13.56 25.72
N ASP A 348 0.85 -13.08 26.45
CA ASP A 348 0.97 -12.51 27.81
C ASP A 348 0.54 -13.47 28.93
N ARG A 349 0.70 -14.80 28.75
CA ARG A 349 0.46 -15.81 29.81
C ARG A 349 1.61 -16.76 30.02
#